data_AF-A0A432ZZ82-F1
#
_entry.id   AF-A0A432ZZ82-F1
#
_cell.length_a   1.000
_cell.length_b   1.000
_cell.length_c   1.000
_cell.angle_alpha   90.00
_cell.angle_beta   90.00
_cell.angle_gamma   90.00
#
_symmetry.space_group_name_H-M   'P 1'
#
loop_
_entity.id
_entity.type
_entity.pdbx_description
1 polymer ?
#
loop_
_entity_poly.entity_id
_entity_poly.type
_entity_poly.pdbx_seq_one_letter_code
_entity_poly.pdbx_strand_id
1 'polypeptide(L)'
;MEDVTVDCSPCYEFWIFGQRWMQSTMAASNTGKALYLYRHVQTRQVLVSLRQNMKYFDETARPLHLRKDHWAPLAVVTGFDTDATAQAAHDALLWRTKERQRTKMTSPKHINMKRRLRVPIEQNQLDESLISLREALEKVTSERAPQNLSVFWEKSSYIGKALKMETMDVMVAKYGKENAEKYSEETAQWPAGVYHHILELKRSRMIENPELRVRRGVEDRVYEEVEEGEENEEKKEERE
;
A
#
# COMPACT_ATOMS: atom_id res chain seq x y z
N MET A 1 -52.12 -14.53 17.46
CA MET A 1 -51.09 -13.50 17.20
C MET A 1 -49.80 -14.27 17.05
N GLU A 2 -49.45 -14.60 15.81
CA GLU A 2 -48.30 -15.44 15.50
C GLU A 2 -47.12 -14.51 15.17
N ASP A 3 -46.07 -14.61 15.97
CA ASP A 3 -44.80 -13.93 15.75
C ASP A 3 -44.09 -14.57 14.55
N VAL A 4 -44.08 -13.84 13.43
CA VAL A 4 -43.30 -14.21 12.26
C VAL A 4 -41.89 -13.67 12.44
N THR A 5 -41.00 -14.48 13.03
CA THR A 5 -39.56 -14.22 13.00
C THR A 5 -39.04 -14.52 11.61
N VAL A 6 -38.93 -13.48 10.79
CA VAL A 6 -38.26 -13.55 9.49
C VAL A 6 -36.76 -13.62 9.72
N ASP A 7 -36.25 -14.84 9.74
CA ASP A 7 -34.82 -15.15 9.84
C ASP A 7 -34.13 -14.83 8.49
N CYS A 8 -33.95 -13.54 8.22
CA CYS A 8 -33.18 -13.05 7.07
C CYS A 8 -31.68 -13.17 7.36
N SER A 9 -31.17 -14.40 7.39
CA SER A 9 -29.72 -14.65 7.29
C SER A 9 -29.20 -14.02 5.98
N PRO A 10 -28.32 -13.01 6.03
CA PRO A 10 -27.83 -12.38 4.81
C PRO A 10 -26.82 -13.32 4.13
N CYS A 11 -27.16 -13.84 2.95
CA CYS A 11 -26.20 -14.44 2.02
C CYS A 11 -25.25 -13.35 1.47
N TYR A 12 -24.38 -12.79 2.31
CA TYR A 12 -23.42 -11.73 1.97
C TYR A 12 -21.96 -12.22 1.98
N GLU A 13 -21.70 -13.52 1.83
CA GLU A 13 -20.32 -14.03 1.74
C GLU A 13 -19.71 -13.99 0.32
N PHE A 14 -20.48 -13.61 -0.71
CA PHE A 14 -20.05 -13.79 -2.10
C PHE A 14 -19.30 -12.60 -2.75
N TRP A 15 -18.95 -11.55 -2.00
CA TRP A 15 -18.11 -10.43 -2.51
C TRP A 15 -16.87 -10.10 -1.66
N ILE A 16 -16.50 -10.97 -0.72
CA ILE A 16 -15.21 -10.90 0.01
C ILE A 16 -14.19 -11.94 -0.55
N PHE A 17 -14.58 -12.75 -1.53
CA PHE A 17 -13.70 -13.74 -2.18
C PHE A 17 -12.86 -13.12 -3.30
N GLY A 18 -11.84 -12.37 -2.89
CA GLY A 18 -10.71 -11.96 -3.72
C GLY A 18 -9.49 -11.53 -2.90
N GLN A 19 -9.53 -11.67 -1.58
CA GLN A 19 -8.42 -11.37 -0.67
C GLN A 19 -8.29 -12.45 0.43
N ARG A 20 -8.41 -13.73 0.07
CA ARG A 20 -7.78 -14.79 0.87
C ARG A 20 -6.29 -14.70 0.58
N TRP A 21 -5.63 -13.79 1.28
CA TRP A 21 -4.18 -13.57 1.21
C TRP A 21 -3.49 -14.87 1.63
N MET A 22 -3.01 -15.62 0.65
CA MET A 22 -1.92 -16.56 0.88
C MET A 22 -0.77 -15.73 1.43
N GLN A 23 -0.37 -16.06 2.66
CA GLN A 23 0.97 -15.80 3.15
C GLN A 23 1.92 -16.56 2.21
N SER A 24 2.25 -15.95 1.07
CA SER A 24 3.18 -16.51 0.11
C SER A 24 4.52 -16.62 0.83
N THR A 25 4.88 -17.85 1.16
CA THR A 25 6.12 -18.22 1.82
C THR A 25 7.30 -17.77 0.98
N MET A 26 7.96 -16.73 1.48
CA MET A 26 9.40 -16.45 1.43
C MET A 26 10.17 -16.94 0.20
N ALA A 27 10.23 -16.08 -0.82
CA ALA A 27 11.47 -15.89 -1.57
C ALA A 27 12.01 -14.51 -1.18
N ALA A 28 13.07 -14.49 -0.37
CA ALA A 28 13.77 -13.30 0.12
C ALA A 28 14.49 -12.59 -1.04
N SER A 29 13.73 -12.00 -1.96
CA SER A 29 14.24 -11.16 -3.03
C SER A 29 14.13 -9.71 -2.57
N ASN A 30 15.22 -9.15 -2.05
CA ASN A 30 15.49 -7.71 -1.88
C ASN A 30 14.20 -6.86 -1.74
N THR A 31 13.45 -7.11 -0.67
CA THR A 31 12.23 -6.36 -0.35
C THR A 31 12.66 -4.95 -0.04
N GLY A 32 12.22 -3.99 -0.85
CA GLY A 32 12.58 -2.60 -0.63
C GLY A 32 12.07 -2.18 0.75
N LYS A 33 12.89 -1.39 1.45
CA LYS A 33 12.53 -0.61 2.65
C LYS A 33 11.56 0.52 2.28
N ALA A 34 10.51 0.18 1.54
CA ALA A 34 9.61 1.09 0.89
C ALA A 34 8.21 0.51 0.74
N LEU A 35 7.21 1.35 0.95
CA LEU A 35 5.79 1.05 0.77
C LEU A 35 5.30 1.81 -0.46
N TYR A 36 4.71 1.10 -1.42
CA TYR A 36 4.19 1.65 -2.66
C TYR A 36 2.67 1.60 -2.64
N LEU A 37 2.03 2.75 -2.89
CA LEU A 37 0.59 2.86 -3.04
C LEU A 37 0.27 3.17 -4.49
N TYR A 38 -0.68 2.44 -5.06
CA TYR A 38 -1.20 2.65 -6.40
C TYR A 38 -2.68 2.93 -6.32
N ARG A 39 -3.16 3.83 -7.16
CA ARG A 39 -4.60 4.08 -7.32
C ARG A 39 -5.09 3.58 -8.67
N HIS A 40 -6.28 3.03 -8.68
CA HIS A 40 -7.01 2.77 -9.91
C HIS A 40 -7.53 4.10 -10.48
N VAL A 41 -7.26 4.37 -11.76
CA VAL A 41 -7.54 5.68 -12.40
C VAL A 41 -9.03 6.00 -12.43
N GLN A 42 -9.89 5.00 -12.67
CA GLN A 42 -11.35 5.17 -12.75
C GLN A 42 -12.06 5.01 -11.40
N THR A 43 -11.94 3.85 -10.76
CA THR A 43 -12.67 3.48 -9.53
C THR A 43 -12.10 4.10 -8.26
N ARG A 44 -10.88 4.66 -8.29
CA ARG A 44 -10.17 5.20 -7.12
C ARG A 44 -9.94 4.19 -6.00
N GLN A 45 -9.95 2.89 -6.32
CA GLN A 45 -9.46 1.85 -5.43
C GLN A 45 -7.96 2.04 -5.19
N VAL A 46 -7.48 1.66 -4.00
CA VAL A 46 -6.07 1.77 -3.65
C VAL A 46 -5.50 0.38 -3.44
N LEU A 47 -4.35 0.13 -4.05
CA LEU A 47 -3.56 -1.06 -3.87
C LEU A 47 -2.27 -0.69 -3.13
N VAL A 48 -1.93 -1.46 -2.12
CA VAL A 48 -0.70 -1.30 -1.34
C VAL A 48 0.24 -2.45 -1.68
N SER A 49 1.52 -2.15 -1.89
CA SER A 49 2.54 -3.15 -2.19
C SER A 49 3.87 -2.77 -1.56
N LEU A 50 4.66 -3.76 -1.16
CA LEU A 50 6.05 -3.56 -0.72
C LEU A 50 7.06 -3.59 -1.89
N ARG A 51 6.57 -3.76 -3.13
CA ARG A 51 7.39 -3.84 -4.34
C ARG A 51 7.03 -2.70 -5.29
N GLN A 52 8.06 -2.13 -5.93
CA GLN A 52 7.89 -1.08 -6.95
C GLN A 52 7.18 -1.61 -8.21
N ASN A 53 7.32 -2.90 -8.51
CA ASN A 53 6.64 -3.50 -9.65
C ASN A 53 5.47 -4.33 -9.14
N MET A 54 4.27 -3.96 -9.58
CA MET A 54 3.08 -4.79 -9.47
C MET A 54 3.21 -5.98 -10.41
N LYS A 55 4.02 -6.97 -10.03
CA LYS A 55 4.01 -8.30 -10.64
C LYS A 55 2.88 -9.09 -9.98
N TYR A 56 2.08 -9.72 -10.82
CA TYR A 56 0.76 -10.29 -10.56
C TYR A 56 0.65 -11.13 -9.28
N PHE A 57 -0.52 -11.05 -8.64
CA PHE A 57 -0.96 -11.98 -7.61
C PHE A 57 -1.20 -13.36 -8.26
N ASP A 58 -0.51 -14.37 -7.75
CA ASP A 58 -0.69 -15.84 -7.87
C ASP A 58 -1.07 -16.45 -9.24
N GLU A 59 -0.15 -17.24 -9.81
CA GLU A 59 -0.31 -17.96 -11.09
C GLU A 59 -1.29 -19.15 -11.01
N THR A 60 -1.70 -19.54 -9.80
CA THR A 60 -2.39 -20.82 -9.56
C THR A 60 -3.93 -20.77 -9.69
N ALA A 61 -4.55 -19.59 -9.72
CA ALA A 61 -6.00 -19.46 -9.80
C ALA A 61 -6.43 -18.31 -10.74
N ARG A 62 -6.38 -18.51 -12.08
CA ARG A 62 -6.74 -17.55 -13.15
C ARG A 62 -7.06 -16.13 -12.63
N PRO A 63 -6.06 -15.42 -12.09
CA PRO A 63 -6.32 -14.17 -11.38
C PRO A 63 -6.87 -13.18 -12.40
N LEU A 64 -7.89 -12.42 -12.00
CA LEU A 64 -8.39 -11.29 -12.78
C LEU A 64 -7.19 -10.45 -13.21
N HIS A 65 -6.86 -10.51 -14.50
CA HIS A 65 -5.63 -9.95 -15.03
C HIS A 65 -5.61 -8.45 -14.75
N LEU A 66 -4.73 -8.05 -13.84
CA LEU A 66 -4.65 -6.67 -13.39
C LEU A 66 -4.07 -5.82 -14.53
N ARG A 67 -4.93 -5.02 -15.15
CA ARG A 67 -4.56 -4.16 -16.28
C ARG A 67 -3.63 -3.03 -15.83
N LYS A 68 -2.35 -3.11 -16.19
CA LYS A 68 -1.30 -2.17 -15.77
C LYS A 68 -1.62 -0.71 -16.09
N ASP A 69 -2.37 -0.46 -17.15
CA ASP A 69 -2.74 0.88 -17.62
C ASP A 69 -3.80 1.57 -16.76
N HIS A 70 -4.55 0.81 -15.97
CA HIS A 70 -5.55 1.35 -15.07
C HIS A 70 -5.00 1.73 -13.69
N TRP A 71 -3.74 1.42 -13.41
CA TRP A 71 -3.10 1.71 -12.13
C TRP A 71 -2.02 2.78 -12.30
N ALA A 72 -2.07 3.78 -11.43
CA ALA A 72 -1.10 4.86 -11.36
C ALA A 72 -0.47 4.92 -9.96
N PRO A 73 0.83 5.20 -9.83
CA PRO A 73 1.44 5.46 -8.53
C PRO A 73 0.75 6.62 -7.83
N LEU A 74 0.36 6.42 -6.57
CA LEU A 74 -0.28 7.43 -5.74
C LEU A 74 0.72 8.04 -4.76
N ALA A 75 1.40 7.18 -4.00
CA ALA A 75 2.38 7.59 -3.02
C ALA A 75 3.43 6.50 -2.82
N VAL A 76 4.63 6.89 -2.40
CA VAL A 76 5.69 5.97 -1.98
C VAL A 76 6.22 6.43 -0.63
N VAL A 77 6.29 5.54 0.34
CA VAL A 77 6.92 5.81 1.64
C VAL A 77 8.26 5.09 1.69
N THR A 78 9.32 5.80 2.03
CA THR A 78 10.67 5.25 2.24
C THR A 78 11.24 5.73 3.57
N GLY A 79 12.45 5.28 3.90
CA GLY A 79 13.12 5.64 5.15
C GLY A 79 12.84 4.68 6.30
N PHE A 80 12.24 3.51 6.03
CA PHE A 80 12.10 2.46 7.03
C PHE A 80 13.47 1.86 7.36
N ASP A 81 13.77 1.66 8.65
CA ASP A 81 15.06 1.09 9.05
C ASP A 81 15.18 -0.38 8.64
N THR A 82 14.09 -1.13 8.82
CA THR A 82 14.00 -2.58 8.64
C THR A 82 12.85 -2.97 7.71
N ASP A 83 12.96 -4.12 7.05
CA ASP A 83 11.85 -4.65 6.25
C ASP A 83 10.64 -4.97 7.13
N ALA A 84 10.89 -5.39 8.38
CA ALA A 84 9.85 -5.63 9.38
C ALA A 84 9.06 -4.35 9.73
N THR A 85 9.71 -3.18 9.81
CA THR A 85 8.99 -1.90 9.98
C THR A 85 8.08 -1.60 8.80
N ALA A 86 8.58 -1.79 7.57
CA ALA A 86 7.80 -1.54 6.36
C ALA A 86 6.60 -2.50 6.28
N GLN A 87 6.79 -3.77 6.62
CA GLN A 87 5.73 -4.77 6.72
C GLN A 87 4.70 -4.41 7.79
N ALA A 88 5.14 -3.98 8.98
CA ALA A 88 4.22 -3.56 10.04
C ALA A 88 3.38 -2.33 9.62
N ALA A 89 3.99 -1.37 8.94
CA ALA A 89 3.29 -0.20 8.37
C ALA A 89 2.27 -0.63 7.30
N HIS A 90 2.66 -1.53 6.41
CA HIS A 90 1.80 -2.13 5.39
C HIS A 90 0.58 -2.81 6.02
N ASP A 91 0.78 -3.67 7.01
CA ASP A 91 -0.29 -4.45 7.63
C ASP A 91 -1.22 -3.54 8.45
N ALA A 92 -0.65 -2.55 9.15
CA ALA A 92 -1.42 -1.54 9.87
C ALA A 92 -2.29 -0.69 8.94
N LEU A 93 -1.80 -0.34 7.75
CA LEU A 93 -2.54 0.37 6.72
C LEU A 93 -3.70 -0.48 6.16
N LEU A 94 -3.41 -1.73 5.79
CA LEU A 94 -4.43 -2.65 5.28
C LEU A 94 -5.53 -2.91 6.31
N TRP A 95 -5.16 -3.14 7.56
CA TRP A 95 -6.11 -3.36 8.65
C TRP A 95 -7.04 -2.16 8.84
N ARG A 96 -6.50 -0.93 8.92
CA ARG A 96 -7.30 0.30 9.05
C ARG A 96 -8.22 0.53 7.86
N THR A 97 -7.73 0.29 6.65
CA THR A 97 -8.52 0.47 5.43
C THR A 97 -9.71 -0.50 5.40
N LYS A 98 -9.48 -1.76 5.78
CA LYS A 98 -10.55 -2.77 5.90
C LYS A 98 -11.57 -2.40 6.98
N GLU A 99 -11.10 -1.90 8.13
CA GLU A 99 -11.97 -1.48 9.22
C GLU A 99 -12.88 -0.32 8.78
N ARG A 100 -12.34 0.69 8.10
CA ARG A 100 -13.13 1.81 7.56
C ARG A 100 -14.14 1.37 6.52
N GLN A 101 -13.78 0.44 5.64
CA GLN A 101 -14.73 -0.11 4.68
C GLN A 101 -15.85 -0.86 5.37
N ARG A 102 -15.52 -1.64 6.40
CA ARG A 102 -16.51 -2.36 7.21
C ARG A 102 -17.49 -1.40 7.89
N THR A 103 -17.01 -0.32 8.51
CA THR A 103 -17.89 0.66 9.15
C THR A 103 -18.81 1.36 8.14
N LYS A 104 -18.30 1.68 6.95
CA LYS A 104 -19.10 2.25 5.85
C LYS A 104 -20.19 1.28 5.39
N MET A 105 -19.84 0.02 5.17
CA MET A 105 -20.77 -1.02 4.70
C MET A 105 -21.87 -1.31 5.74
N THR A 106 -21.55 -1.26 7.03
CA THR A 106 -22.49 -1.47 8.13
C THR A 106 -23.40 -0.26 8.39
N SER A 107 -23.09 0.91 7.84
CA SER A 107 -23.88 2.11 8.10
C SER A 107 -25.32 1.96 7.56
N PRO A 108 -26.36 2.38 8.31
CA PRO A 108 -27.76 2.23 7.87
C PRO A 108 -28.05 3.02 6.60
N LYS A 109 -27.38 4.19 6.44
CA LYS A 109 -27.44 4.99 5.20
C LYS A 109 -26.97 4.17 4.00
N HIS A 110 -25.87 3.42 4.15
CA HIS A 110 -25.34 2.57 3.09
C HIS A 110 -26.25 1.37 2.81
N ILE A 111 -26.74 0.68 3.84
CA ILE A 111 -27.64 -0.47 3.67
C ILE A 111 -28.91 -0.09 2.91
N ASN A 112 -29.47 1.09 3.20
CA ASN A 112 -30.68 1.59 2.55
C ASN A 112 -30.46 2.06 1.09
N MET A 113 -29.21 2.22 0.64
CA MET A 113 -28.91 2.63 -0.74
C MET A 113 -29.08 1.49 -1.74
N LYS A 114 -29.56 1.82 -2.95
CA LYS A 114 -29.66 0.87 -4.06
C LYS A 114 -28.26 0.34 -4.44
N ARG A 115 -28.12 -0.97 -4.68
CA ARG A 115 -26.84 -1.64 -5.02
C ARG A 115 -26.00 -0.91 -6.08
N ARG A 116 -26.63 -0.43 -7.17
CA ARG A 116 -25.94 0.30 -8.24
C ARG A 116 -25.24 1.59 -7.78
N LEU A 117 -25.74 2.22 -6.71
CA LEU A 117 -25.17 3.43 -6.13
C LEU A 117 -24.13 3.10 -5.05
N ARG A 118 -24.26 1.93 -4.40
CA ARG A 118 -23.31 1.45 -3.38
C ARG A 118 -21.94 1.12 -3.96
N VAL A 119 -21.91 0.43 -5.12
CA VAL A 119 -20.66 -0.06 -5.71
C VAL A 119 -19.63 1.04 -5.98
N PRO A 120 -19.96 2.18 -6.61
CA PRO A 120 -18.98 3.25 -6.80
C PRO A 120 -18.47 3.87 -5.50
N ILE A 121 -19.31 3.90 -4.45
CA ILE A 121 -18.95 4.41 -3.13
C ILE A 121 -17.96 3.45 -2.46
N GLU A 122 -18.27 2.15 -2.46
CA GLU A 122 -17.40 1.09 -1.90
C GLU A 122 -16.05 0.99 -2.63
N GLN A 123 -16.04 1.29 -3.93
CA GLN A 123 -14.83 1.30 -4.74
C GLN A 123 -13.93 2.51 -4.49
N ASN A 124 -14.49 3.65 -4.09
CA ASN A 124 -13.72 4.87 -3.87
C ASN A 124 -13.02 4.86 -2.51
N GLN A 125 -11.82 4.28 -2.47
CA GLN A 125 -11.05 4.06 -1.24
C GLN A 125 -9.93 5.08 -1.05
N LEU A 126 -9.78 6.01 -1.99
CA LEU A 126 -8.63 6.91 -2.05
C LEU A 126 -8.47 7.74 -0.78
N ASP A 127 -9.51 8.49 -0.41
CA ASP A 127 -9.42 9.43 0.71
C ASP A 127 -9.25 8.68 2.05
N GLU A 128 -9.93 7.54 2.24
CA GLU A 128 -9.78 6.66 3.42
C GLU A 128 -8.38 6.08 3.55
N SER A 129 -7.77 5.67 2.44
CA SER A 129 -6.43 5.09 2.42
C SER A 129 -5.37 6.13 2.76
N LEU A 130 -5.56 7.39 2.34
CA LEU A 130 -4.68 8.51 2.69
C LEU A 130 -4.70 8.81 4.19
N ILE A 131 -5.90 8.85 4.79
CA ILE A 131 -6.07 9.03 6.24
C ILE A 131 -5.47 7.83 6.99
N SER A 132 -5.76 6.62 6.54
CA SER A 132 -5.24 5.38 7.13
C SER A 132 -3.72 5.30 7.03
N LEU A 133 -3.12 5.86 5.97
CA LEU A 133 -1.67 5.94 5.82
C LEU A 133 -1.06 6.82 6.90
N ARG A 134 -1.60 8.02 7.11
CA ARG A 134 -1.13 8.92 8.18
C ARG A 134 -1.14 8.24 9.54
N GLU A 135 -2.26 7.62 9.91
CA GLU A 135 -2.42 6.93 11.19
C GLU A 135 -1.54 5.67 11.30
N ALA A 136 -1.29 4.98 10.19
CA ALA A 136 -0.37 3.86 10.16
C ALA A 136 1.06 4.30 10.43
N LEU A 137 1.51 5.39 9.79
CA LEU A 137 2.83 5.96 10.06
C LEU A 137 2.94 6.48 11.50
N GLU A 138 1.91 7.16 12.00
CA GLU A 138 1.88 7.63 13.39
C GLU A 138 2.06 6.48 14.40
N LYS A 139 1.38 5.35 14.18
CA LYS A 139 1.54 4.16 15.03
C LYS A 139 2.97 3.60 14.98
N VAL A 140 3.55 3.49 13.78
CA VAL A 140 4.90 2.95 13.60
C VAL A 140 5.96 3.88 14.20
N THR A 141 5.79 5.19 14.06
CA THR A 141 6.66 6.21 14.65
C THR A 141 6.48 6.31 16.17
N SER A 142 5.31 6.00 16.72
CA SER A 142 5.10 6.04 18.18
C SER A 142 5.69 4.82 18.89
N GLU A 143 5.66 3.64 18.26
CA GLU A 143 6.15 2.40 18.85
C GLU A 143 7.69 2.27 18.77
N ARG A 144 8.35 3.06 17.91
CA ARG A 144 9.78 2.97 17.64
C ARG A 144 10.45 4.34 17.74
N ALA A 145 11.78 4.35 17.81
CA ALA A 145 12.55 5.60 17.78
C ALA A 145 12.18 6.46 16.54
N PRO A 146 12.30 7.80 16.62
CA PRO A 146 11.93 8.69 15.52
C PRO A 146 12.68 8.33 14.24
N GLN A 147 11.93 7.98 13.20
CA GLN A 147 12.47 7.63 11.88
C GLN A 147 12.30 8.82 10.95
N ASN A 148 13.32 9.06 10.11
CA ASN A 148 13.24 10.05 9.03
C ASN A 148 12.53 9.42 7.84
N LEU A 149 11.20 9.35 7.91
CA LEU A 149 10.37 8.79 6.84
C LEU A 149 10.16 9.83 5.75
N SER A 150 10.27 9.41 4.50
CA SER A 150 10.03 10.28 3.34
C SER A 150 8.84 9.75 2.54
N VAL A 151 7.85 10.61 2.30
CA VAL A 151 6.65 10.27 1.53
C VAL A 151 6.64 11.07 0.23
N PHE A 152 6.72 10.36 -0.88
CA PHE A 152 6.67 10.92 -2.23
C PHE A 152 5.23 10.82 -2.75
N TRP A 153 4.64 11.94 -3.15
CA TRP A 153 3.24 12.05 -3.55
C TRP A 153 3.08 12.31 -5.04
N GLU A 154 2.09 11.68 -5.70
CA GLU A 154 1.76 12.01 -7.10
C GLU A 154 1.35 13.49 -7.25
N LYS A 155 0.60 14.04 -6.27
CA LYS A 155 0.12 15.42 -6.26
C LYS A 155 0.19 15.99 -4.85
N SER A 156 0.63 17.25 -4.72
CA SER A 156 0.67 17.97 -3.44
C SER A 156 -0.71 18.07 -2.76
N SER A 157 -1.79 18.09 -3.55
CA SER A 157 -3.16 18.09 -3.03
C SER A 157 -3.48 16.89 -2.12
N TYR A 158 -2.80 15.76 -2.30
CA TYR A 158 -3.04 14.56 -1.48
C TYR A 158 -2.53 14.72 -0.04
N ILE A 159 -1.52 15.56 0.18
CA ILE A 159 -1.02 15.89 1.51
C ILE A 159 -2.15 16.52 2.34
N GLY A 160 -2.80 17.55 1.80
CA GLY A 160 -3.93 18.21 2.45
C GLY A 160 -5.14 17.29 2.67
N LYS A 161 -5.36 16.32 1.77
CA LYS A 161 -6.44 15.33 1.94
C LYS A 161 -6.17 14.35 3.09
N ALA A 162 -4.93 13.91 3.26
CA ALA A 162 -4.56 13.01 4.36
C ALA A 162 -4.68 13.68 5.74
N LEU A 163 -4.64 15.02 5.79
CA LEU A 163 -4.82 15.80 7.03
C LEU A 163 -6.29 16.00 7.41
N LYS A 164 -7.23 15.71 6.50
CA LYS A 164 -8.65 15.77 6.83
C LYS A 164 -8.95 14.76 7.93
N MET A 165 -9.55 15.24 9.02
CA MET A 165 -10.16 14.34 9.98
C MET A 165 -11.47 13.82 9.41
N GLU A 166 -11.74 12.53 9.61
CA GLU A 166 -12.97 11.86 9.19
C GLU A 166 -14.18 12.31 10.04
N THR A 167 -13.97 13.28 10.93
CA THR A 167 -14.87 13.72 11.99
C THR A 167 -16.20 14.26 11.48
N MET A 168 -16.33 14.69 10.22
CA MET A 168 -17.62 15.24 9.76
C MET A 168 -18.75 14.23 9.86
N ASP A 169 -18.61 12.98 9.39
CA ASP A 169 -19.74 12.04 9.41
C ASP A 169 -20.04 11.49 10.82
N VAL A 170 -19.01 11.27 11.63
CA VAL A 170 -19.15 10.78 13.01
C VAL A 170 -19.69 11.88 13.93
N MET A 171 -19.25 13.13 13.78
CA MET A 171 -19.71 14.25 14.60
C MET A 171 -21.08 14.76 14.18
N VAL A 172 -21.42 14.80 12.89
CA VAL A 172 -22.80 15.10 12.46
C VAL A 172 -23.78 14.07 13.03
N ALA A 173 -23.39 12.78 13.05
CA ALA A 173 -24.21 11.73 13.63
C ALA A 173 -24.37 11.83 15.16
N LYS A 174 -23.34 12.32 15.87
CA LYS A 174 -23.30 12.37 17.34
C LYS A 174 -23.79 13.71 17.92
N TYR A 175 -23.65 14.82 17.21
CA TYR A 175 -23.85 16.18 17.73
C TYR A 175 -24.69 17.11 16.83
N GLY A 176 -25.14 16.65 15.66
CA GLY A 176 -25.93 17.45 14.71
C GLY A 176 -25.11 18.33 13.76
N LYS A 177 -25.75 18.89 12.73
CA LYS A 177 -25.09 19.66 11.63
C LYS A 177 -24.37 20.91 12.12
N GLU A 178 -25.01 21.69 12.99
CA GLU A 178 -24.54 23.01 13.42
C GLU A 178 -23.26 22.93 14.27
N ASN A 179 -23.12 21.86 15.06
CA ASN A 179 -21.93 21.62 15.88
C ASN A 179 -20.79 21.00 15.07
N ALA A 180 -21.09 20.19 14.05
CA ALA A 180 -20.08 19.53 13.24
C ALA A 180 -19.22 20.51 12.42
N GLU A 181 -19.76 21.66 12.02
CA GLU A 181 -19.00 22.72 11.34
C GLU A 181 -17.90 23.30 12.26
N LYS A 182 -18.21 23.49 13.55
CA LYS A 182 -17.28 24.05 14.54
C LYS A 182 -16.10 23.12 14.90
N TYR A 183 -16.26 21.80 14.72
CA TYR A 183 -15.19 20.81 14.92
C TYR A 183 -14.46 20.40 13.62
N SER A 184 -14.89 20.95 12.47
CA SER A 184 -14.30 20.61 11.16
C SER A 184 -12.94 21.26 10.89
N GLU A 185 -12.51 22.19 11.76
CA GLU A 185 -11.27 22.95 11.62
C GLU A 185 -10.04 22.27 12.25
N GLU A 186 -10.22 21.22 13.05
CA GLU A 186 -9.07 20.46 13.57
C GLU A 186 -8.47 19.63 12.43
N THR A 187 -7.52 20.21 11.71
CA THR A 187 -6.65 19.46 10.81
C THR A 187 -5.73 18.60 11.64
N ALA A 188 -5.76 17.29 11.44
CA ALA A 188 -4.73 16.42 12.00
C ALA A 188 -3.37 16.85 11.47
N GLN A 189 -2.30 16.60 12.22
CA GLN A 189 -0.93 16.85 11.78
C GLN A 189 -0.26 15.54 11.35
N TRP A 190 0.74 15.61 10.48
CA TRP A 190 1.61 14.47 10.22
C TRP A 190 2.49 14.20 11.45
N PRO A 191 2.82 12.93 11.77
CA PRO A 191 3.74 12.63 12.85
C PRO A 191 5.12 13.26 12.56
N ALA A 192 5.83 13.64 13.63
CA ALA A 192 7.16 14.23 13.52
C ALA A 192 8.13 13.29 12.80
N GLY A 193 9.04 13.85 11.99
CA GLY A 193 10.02 13.08 11.21
C GLY A 193 9.50 12.55 9.87
N VAL A 194 8.26 12.86 9.47
CA VAL A 194 7.75 12.58 8.13
C VAL A 194 8.00 13.77 7.21
N TYR A 195 8.81 13.56 6.17
CA TYR A 195 9.09 14.52 5.10
C TYR A 195 8.22 14.23 3.87
N HIS A 196 7.88 15.28 3.12
CA HIS A 196 7.03 15.16 1.95
C HIS A 196 7.73 15.66 0.69
N HIS A 197 7.66 14.85 -0.36
CA HIS A 197 8.23 15.12 -1.68
C HIS A 197 7.18 14.87 -2.76
N ILE A 198 7.42 15.36 -3.97
CA ILE A 198 6.58 15.08 -5.13
C ILE A 198 7.22 13.94 -5.95
N LEU A 199 6.39 13.02 -6.41
CA LEU A 199 6.78 11.96 -7.33
C LEU A 199 7.03 12.53 -8.72
N GLU A 200 8.18 12.21 -9.28
CA GLU A 200 8.52 12.47 -10.66
C GLU A 200 8.11 11.25 -11.47
N LEU A 201 7.09 11.43 -12.32
CA LEU A 201 6.51 10.34 -13.10
C LEU A 201 6.74 10.51 -14.60
N LYS A 202 7.44 9.56 -15.24
CA LYS A 202 7.50 9.49 -16.70
C LYS A 202 6.23 8.88 -17.26
N ARG A 203 5.63 9.59 -18.22
CA ARG A 203 4.34 9.23 -18.84
C ARG A 203 3.25 8.97 -17.80
N SER A 204 3.29 9.71 -16.67
CA SER A 204 2.33 9.63 -15.57
C SER A 204 2.21 8.25 -14.88
N ARG A 205 3.15 7.33 -15.12
CA ARG A 205 3.04 5.94 -14.63
C ARG A 205 4.34 5.36 -14.08
N MET A 206 5.49 5.74 -14.62
CA MET A 206 6.78 5.18 -14.20
C MET A 206 7.46 6.14 -13.22
N ILE A 207 7.77 5.67 -12.02
CA ILE A 207 8.49 6.43 -10.99
C ILE A 207 9.93 6.65 -11.46
N GLU A 208 10.36 7.90 -11.60
CA GLU A 208 11.72 8.26 -12.05
C GLU A 208 12.64 8.72 -10.93
N ASN A 209 12.09 9.09 -9.75
CA ASN A 209 12.86 9.62 -8.62
C ASN A 209 14.11 8.76 -8.37
N PRO A 210 15.33 9.34 -8.42
CA PRO A 210 16.57 8.59 -8.32
C PRO A 210 16.70 7.91 -6.95
N GLU A 211 16.17 8.53 -5.90
CA GLU A 211 16.12 8.00 -4.53
C GLU A 211 15.29 6.72 -4.40
N LEU A 212 14.31 6.52 -5.29
CA LEU A 212 13.43 5.36 -5.30
C LEU A 212 13.94 4.25 -6.22
N ARG A 213 15.00 4.50 -7.01
CA ARG A 213 15.62 3.46 -7.82
C ARG A 213 16.32 2.52 -6.88
N VAL A 214 15.70 1.36 -6.64
CA VAL A 214 16.37 0.21 -6.02
C VAL A 214 17.63 0.01 -6.84
N ARG A 215 18.79 0.34 -6.26
CA ARG A 215 20.08 -0.09 -6.78
C ARG A 215 19.99 -1.60 -6.73
N ARG A 216 19.52 -2.23 -7.81
CA ARG A 216 19.77 -3.65 -8.03
C ARG A 216 21.28 -3.69 -7.95
N GLY A 217 21.79 -4.37 -6.93
CA GLY A 217 23.20 -4.62 -6.83
C GLY A 217 23.64 -5.03 -8.22
N VAL A 218 24.48 -4.19 -8.84
CA VAL A 218 25.63 -4.76 -9.50
C VAL A 218 26.28 -5.50 -8.34
N GLU A 219 25.90 -6.76 -8.16
CA GLU A 219 26.82 -7.68 -7.52
C GLU A 219 28.07 -7.51 -8.36
N ASP A 220 29.05 -6.86 -7.77
CA ASP A 220 30.43 -6.91 -8.19
C ASP A 220 30.75 -8.39 -8.36
N ARG A 221 30.48 -8.92 -9.56
CA ARG A 221 31.26 -10.00 -10.11
C ARG A 221 32.62 -9.39 -10.37
N VAL A 222 33.38 -9.15 -9.30
CA VAL A 222 34.83 -9.29 -9.36
C VAL A 222 35.01 -10.74 -9.75
N TYR A 223 35.11 -10.97 -11.05
CA TYR A 223 35.81 -12.15 -11.52
C TYR A 223 37.23 -11.94 -10.98
N GLU A 224 37.57 -12.63 -9.89
CA GLU A 224 38.98 -12.98 -9.66
C GLU A 224 39.40 -13.67 -10.94
N GLU A 225 40.16 -12.96 -11.77
CA GLU A 225 41.03 -13.60 -12.76
C GLU A 225 41.95 -14.49 -11.92
N VAL A 226 41.55 -15.77 -11.79
CA VAL A 226 42.45 -16.82 -11.38
C VAL A 226 43.47 -16.89 -12.51
N GLU A 227 44.62 -16.27 -12.30
CA GLU A 227 45.83 -16.56 -13.06
C GLU A 227 46.07 -18.07 -12.90
N GLU A 228 45.60 -18.86 -13.87
CA GLU A 228 46.02 -20.23 -14.04
C GLU A 228 47.53 -20.19 -14.31
N GLY A 229 48.30 -20.44 -13.25
CA GLY A 229 49.72 -20.72 -13.35
C GLY A 229 49.93 -21.93 -14.27
N GLU A 230 50.51 -21.67 -15.43
CA GLU A 230 51.14 -22.68 -16.27
C GLU A 230 52.37 -23.24 -15.52
N GLU A 231 52.14 -24.23 -14.65
CA GLU A 231 53.19 -25.08 -14.12
C GLU A 231 53.18 -26.45 -14.79
N ASN A 232 54.28 -26.71 -15.51
CA ASN A 232 54.94 -28.00 -15.75
C ASN A 232 54.29 -29.01 -16.70
N GLU A 233 55.05 -29.37 -17.74
CA GLU A 233 55.66 -30.71 -17.80
C GLU A 233 56.85 -30.77 -18.78
N GLU A 234 58.05 -30.48 -18.25
CA GLU A 234 59.28 -31.10 -18.75
C GLU A 234 59.23 -32.61 -18.41
N LYS A 235 59.28 -33.48 -19.43
CA LYS A 235 59.99 -34.77 -19.33
C LYS A 235 60.18 -35.46 -20.68
N LYS A 236 61.47 -35.58 -21.02
CA LYS A 236 62.19 -36.75 -21.58
C LYS A 236 61.66 -37.40 -22.87
N GLU A 237 62.54 -37.54 -23.86
CA GLU A 237 63.35 -38.76 -24.01
C GLU A 237 64.47 -38.56 -25.04
N GLU A 238 65.72 -38.62 -24.56
CA GLU A 238 66.88 -39.06 -25.34
C GLU A 238 66.69 -40.54 -25.67
N ARG A 239 66.72 -40.92 -26.94
CA ARG A 239 67.16 -42.24 -27.41
C ARG A 239 67.75 -42.15 -28.82
N GLU A 240 69.05 -42.42 -28.84
CA GLU A 240 69.90 -43.01 -29.91
C GLU A 240 70.17 -42.22 -31.19
#